data_AF-F3FNA4-F1
#
_entry.id   AF-F3FNA4-F1
#
_cell.length_a   1.000
_cell.length_b   1.000
_cell.length_c   1.000
_cell.angle_alpha   90.00
_cell.angle_beta   90.00
_cell.angle_gamma   90.00
#
_symmetry.space_group_name_H-M   'P 1'
#
loop_
_entity.id
_entity.type
_entity.pdbx_description
1 polymer ?
#
loop_
_entity_poly.entity_id
_entity_poly.type
_entity_poly.pdbx_seq_one_letter_code
_entity_poly.pdbx_strand_id
1 'polypeptide(L)' 'VVFRQASTSGMSAHRIEYKQPSNRRAPSALQIIRELAIEAFPQWKDLFEAMTESAVAKIVKEDR' A
#
# COMPACT_ATOMS: atom_id res chain seq x y z
N VAL A 1 -10.64 -10.50 -0.69
CA VAL A 1 -10.61 -9.10 -0.21
C VAL A 1 -9.30 -8.88 0.54
N VAL A 2 -8.39 -8.05 0.01
CA VAL A 2 -7.00 -7.95 0.51
C VAL A 2 -6.92 -7.51 1.98
N PHE A 3 -7.76 -6.57 2.43
CA PHE A 3 -7.74 -6.10 3.82
C PHE A 3 -8.04 -7.23 4.81
N ARG A 4 -9.02 -8.08 4.52
CA ARG A 4 -9.32 -9.25 5.36
C ARG A 4 -8.13 -10.20 5.44
N GLN A 5 -7.51 -10.50 4.30
CA GLN A 5 -6.31 -11.35 4.25
C GLN A 5 -5.16 -10.75 5.05
N ALA A 6 -4.95 -9.44 4.93
CA ALA A 6 -3.94 -8.69 5.67
C ALA A 6 -4.16 -8.78 7.18
N SER A 7 -5.39 -8.53 7.64
CA SER A 7 -5.76 -8.68 9.05
C SER A 7 -5.50 -10.09 9.58
N THR A 8 -5.91 -11.13 8.85
CA THR A 8 -5.70 -12.52 9.26
C THR A 8 -4.23 -12.90 9.34
N SER A 9 -3.38 -12.30 8.51
CA SER A 9 -1.93 -12.57 8.48
C SER A 9 -1.11 -11.63 9.36
N GLY A 10 -1.74 -10.68 10.06
CA GLY A 10 -1.03 -9.68 10.86
C GLY A 10 -0.16 -8.73 10.02
N MET A 11 -0.41 -8.63 8.72
CA MET A 11 0.36 -7.82 7.77
C MET A 11 -0.42 -6.57 7.38
N SER A 12 0.30 -5.51 6.98
CA SER A 12 -0.34 -4.32 6.43
C SER A 12 -0.79 -4.56 4.98
N ALA A 13 -2.02 -4.15 4.63
CA ALA A 13 -2.62 -4.46 3.34
C ALA A 13 -1.81 -3.90 2.14
N HIS A 14 -1.20 -2.72 2.30
CA HIS A 14 -0.35 -2.12 1.27
C HIS A 14 0.91 -2.94 0.96
N ARG A 15 1.37 -3.80 1.88
CA ARG A 15 2.50 -4.72 1.64
C ARG A 15 2.08 -6.00 0.91
N ILE A 16 0.79 -6.35 0.96
CA ILE A 16 0.24 -7.51 0.23
C ILE A 16 -0.19 -7.10 -1.18
N GLU A 17 -0.88 -5.97 -1.32
CA GLU A 17 -1.36 -5.45 -2.60
C GLU A 17 -0.85 -4.02 -2.81
N TYR A 18 0.41 -3.92 -3.20
CA TYR A 18 0.99 -2.65 -3.63
C TYR A 18 0.62 -2.29 -5.07
N LYS A 19 0.38 -3.29 -5.93
CA LYS A 19 -0.01 -3.11 -7.33
C LYS A 19 -1.50 -3.33 -7.55
N GLN A 20 -2.13 -2.49 -8.38
CA GLN A 20 -3.53 -2.68 -8.78
C GLN A 20 -3.66 -3.92 -9.70
N PRO A 21 -4.57 -4.86 -9.40
CA PRO A 21 -4.89 -5.95 -10.31
C PRO A 21 -5.45 -5.42 -11.63
N SER A 22 -4.96 -5.95 -12.76
CA SER A 22 -5.28 -5.44 -14.11
C SER A 22 -6.75 -5.50 -14.50
N ASN A 23 -7.53 -6.36 -13.85
CA ASN A 23 -8.96 -6.57 -14.09
C ASN A 23 -9.88 -5.84 -13.09
N ARG A 24 -9.33 -4.95 -12.24
CA ARG A 24 -10.07 -4.27 -11.19
C ARG A 24 -10.00 -2.76 -11.37
N ARG A 25 -11.16 -2.09 -11.33
CA ARG A 25 -11.23 -0.61 -11.34
C ARG A 25 -10.85 0.03 -10.02
N ALA A 26 -11.14 -0.67 -8.91
CA ALA A 26 -10.83 -0.17 -7.58
C ALA A 26 -9.30 -0.06 -7.38
N PRO A 27 -8.84 0.97 -6.64
CA PRO A 27 -7.41 1.22 -6.41
C PRO A 27 -6.74 0.10 -5.60
N SER A 28 -5.41 0.03 -5.66
CA SER A 28 -4.63 -0.90 -4.82
C SER A 28 -4.72 -0.51 -3.33
N ALA A 29 -4.47 -1.47 -2.44
CA ALA A 29 -4.38 -1.18 -1.01
C ALA A 29 -3.30 -0.14 -0.69
N LEU A 30 -2.19 -0.13 -1.43
CA LEU A 30 -1.17 0.92 -1.32
C LEU A 30 -1.72 2.30 -1.66
N GLN A 31 -2.45 2.44 -2.77
CA GLN A 31 -3.03 3.73 -3.14
C GLN A 31 -4.02 4.23 -2.08
N ILE A 32 -4.94 3.36 -1.63
CA ILE A 32 -5.92 3.72 -0.59
C ILE A 32 -5.23 4.20 0.68
N ILE A 33 -4.23 3.46 1.17
CA ILE A 33 -3.52 3.79 2.41
C ILE A 33 -2.68 5.06 2.24
N ARG A 34 -2.08 5.27 1.05
CA ARG A 34 -1.29 6.47 0.75
C ARG A 34 -2.17 7.72 0.74
N GLU A 35 -3.31 7.67 0.06
CA GLU A 35 -4.25 8.80 0.01
C GLU A 35 -4.76 9.15 1.41
N LEU A 36 -5.14 8.15 2.20
CA LEU A 36 -5.54 8.34 3.60
C LEU A 36 -4.42 8.95 4.47
N ALA A 37 -3.18 8.50 4.29
CA ALA A 37 -2.04 9.03 5.03
C ALA A 37 -1.74 10.49 4.67
N ILE A 38 -1.89 10.87 3.40
CA ILE A 38 -1.74 12.25 2.93
C ILE A 38 -2.87 13.13 3.50
N GLU A 39 -4.11 12.63 3.53
CA GLU A 39 -5.24 13.33 4.14
C GLU A 39 -5.00 13.61 5.62
N ALA A 40 -4.50 12.61 6.36
CA ALA A 40 -4.24 12.72 7.79
C ALA A 40 -2.97 13.54 8.14
N PHE A 41 -1.94 13.47 7.30
CA PHE A 41 -0.62 14.07 7.55
C PHE A 41 -0.07 14.78 6.30
N PRO A 42 -0.71 15.88 5.86
CA PRO A 42 -0.36 16.55 4.61
C PRO A 42 1.08 17.08 4.56
N GLN A 43 1.69 17.38 5.71
CA GLN A 43 3.09 17.82 5.80
C GLN A 43 4.12 16.77 5.35
N TRP A 44 3.71 15.50 5.22
CA TRP A 44 4.58 14.39 4.79
C TRP A 44 4.20 13.85 3.41
N LYS A 45 3.42 14.61 2.63
CA LYS A 45 2.92 14.18 1.32
C LYS A 45 4.01 13.58 0.42
N ASP A 46 5.14 14.28 0.27
CA ASP A 46 6.23 13.84 -0.61
C ASP A 46 6.82 12.49 -0.17
N LEU A 47 6.89 12.23 1.13
CA LEU A 47 7.35 10.95 1.68
C LEU A 47 6.37 9.82 1.37
N PHE A 48 5.06 10.09 1.45
CA PHE A 48 4.04 9.10 1.09
C PHE A 48 3.98 8.85 -0.41
N GLU A 49 4.14 9.89 -1.23
CA GLU A 49 4.20 9.75 -2.69
C GLU A 49 5.44 8.96 -3.15
N ALA A 50 6.55 9.09 -2.43
CA ALA A 50 7.76 8.28 -2.65
C ALA A 50 7.55 6.77 -2.39
N MET A 51 6.49 6.36 -1.66
CA MET A 51 6.13 4.96 -1.47
C MET A 51 5.44 4.37 -2.70
N THR A 52 6.18 4.25 -3.80
CA THR A 52 5.73 3.65 -5.07
C THR A 52 5.58 2.12 -4.99
N GLU A 53 4.98 1.52 -6.01
CA GLU A 53 4.90 0.04 -6.11
C GLU A 53 6.27 -0.63 -6.02
N SER A 54 7.29 -0.04 -6.66
CA SER A 54 8.66 -0.57 -6.65
C SER A 54 9.33 -0.39 -5.29
N ALA A 55 9.08 0.72 -4.59
CA ALA A 55 9.58 0.95 -3.25
C ALA A 55 9.01 -0.08 -2.27
N VAL A 56 7.70 -0.34 -2.31
CA VAL A 56 7.07 -1.35 -1.44
C VAL A 56 7.51 -2.76 -1.82
N ALA A 57 7.62 -3.07 -3.12
CA ALA A 57 8.14 -4.37 -3.57
C ALA A 57 9.57 -4.65 -3.06
N LYS A 58 10.41 -3.61 -2.94
CA LYS A 58 11.74 -3.73 -2.35
C LYS A 58 11.67 -4.06 -0.86
N ILE A 59 10.88 -3.31 -0.08
CA ILE A 59 10.67 -3.54 1.35
C ILE A 59 10.16 -4.97 1.62
N VAL A 60 9.17 -5.42 0.86
CA VAL A 60 8.58 -6.77 1.03
C VAL A 60 9.58 -7.90 0.70
N LYS A 61 10.55 -7.65 -0.20
CA LYS A 61 11.61 -8.61 -0.49
C LYS A 61 12.68 -8.64 0.59
N GLU A 62 12.97 -7.50 1.22
CA GLU A 62 13.96 -7.38 2.30
C GLU A 62 13.42 -7.96 3.63
N ASP A 63 12.10 -7.94 3.84
CA ASP A 63 11.43 -8.53 5.01
C ASP A 63 11.31 -10.08 4.96
N ARG A 64 11.79 -10.74 3.90
CA ARG A 64 11.72 -12.20 3.69
C ARG A 64 13.07 -12.89 3.88
#